data_AF-A0A382CFZ8-F1
#
_entry.id   AF-A0A382CFZ8-F1
#
_cell.length_a   1.000
_cell.length_b   1.000
_cell.length_c   1.000
_cell.angle_alpha   90.00
_cell.angle_beta   90.00
_cell.angle_gamma   90.00
#
_symmetry.space_group_name_H-M   'P 1'
#
loop_
_entity.id
_entity.type
_entity.pdbx_description
1 polymer ?
#
loop_
_entity_poly.entity_id
_entity_poly.type
_entity_poly.pdbx_seq_one_letter_code
_entity_poly.pdbx_strand_id
1 'polypeptide(L)'
;MFSWEDFLALPQVEDISDFHCVTSWSRLENHWKGVRFMDIANHCEILPTAKFVYIKAYDAYSTNLPLEDAMKSDVLLVHQWEGAPLTTDHGGPVRMITPQLYAWKGSKWIGEIEFRDYDEMGYWEKRGYSNTAEPWLNDRYS
;
A
#
# COMPACT_ATOMS: atom_id res chain seq x y z
N MET A 1 -16.18 3.03 -7.89
CA MET A 1 -16.08 3.61 -6.53
C MET A 1 -16.65 2.60 -5.58
N PHE A 2 -15.91 2.22 -4.53
CA PHE A 2 -16.38 1.27 -3.52
C PHE A 2 -16.99 2.02 -2.34
N SER A 3 -18.14 1.60 -1.84
CA SER A 3 -18.55 1.95 -0.48
C SER A 3 -17.73 1.16 0.53
N TRP A 4 -17.76 1.56 1.80
CA TRP A 4 -17.10 0.78 2.86
C TRP A 4 -17.70 -0.62 3.01
N GLU A 5 -19.02 -0.73 2.84
CA GLU A 5 -19.73 -2.02 2.87
C GLU A 5 -19.29 -2.92 1.70
N ASP A 6 -19.18 -2.36 0.48
CA ASP A 6 -18.68 -3.12 -0.69
C ASP A 6 -17.25 -3.60 -0.47
N PHE A 7 -16.38 -2.75 0.08
CA PHE A 7 -14.99 -3.12 0.37
C PHE A 7 -14.91 -4.28 1.38
N LEU A 8 -15.73 -4.27 2.43
CA LEU A 8 -15.79 -5.35 3.41
C LEU A 8 -16.42 -6.64 2.86
N ALA A 9 -17.24 -6.54 1.82
CA ALA A 9 -17.84 -7.69 1.14
C ALA A 9 -16.90 -8.41 0.17
N LEU A 10 -15.78 -7.78 -0.23
CA LEU A 10 -14.75 -8.42 -1.04
C LEU A 10 -14.10 -9.62 -0.30
N PRO A 11 -13.47 -10.57 -1.02
CA PRO A 11 -12.73 -11.66 -0.40
C PRO A 11 -11.71 -11.15 0.63
N GLN A 12 -11.92 -11.54 1.88
CA GLN A 12 -11.04 -11.17 2.98
C GLN A 12 -9.92 -12.19 3.14
N VAL A 13 -8.70 -11.71 3.42
CA VAL A 13 -7.52 -12.52 3.66
C VAL A 13 -6.85 -12.11 4.97
N GLU A 14 -6.17 -13.08 5.58
CA GLU A 14 -5.26 -12.88 6.69
C GLU A 14 -3.85 -13.14 6.19
N ASP A 15 -2.91 -12.27 6.55
CA ASP A 15 -1.50 -12.35 6.16
C ASP A 15 -0.61 -12.07 7.36
N ILE A 16 0.55 -12.72 7.40
CA ILE A 16 1.59 -12.46 8.39
C ILE A 16 2.81 -11.97 7.64
N SER A 17 3.18 -10.70 7.86
CA SER A 17 4.31 -10.09 7.16
C SER A 17 5.09 -9.10 8.03
N ASP A 18 6.35 -8.92 7.65
CA ASP A 18 7.24 -7.95 8.27
C ASP A 18 6.94 -6.53 7.79
N PHE A 19 7.26 -5.57 8.65
CA PHE A 19 7.08 -4.16 8.39
C PHE A 19 8.41 -3.43 8.63
N HIS A 20 8.99 -2.88 7.57
CA HIS A 20 10.30 -2.24 7.61
C HIS A 20 10.17 -0.72 7.50
N CYS A 21 10.61 0.01 8.52
CA CYS A 21 10.65 1.46 8.49
C CYS A 21 12.01 1.97 8.02
N VAL A 22 11.98 3.04 7.21
CA VAL A 22 13.18 3.72 6.73
C VAL A 22 14.06 4.28 7.85
N THR A 23 13.49 4.52 9.03
CA THR A 23 14.22 4.99 10.21
C THR A 23 14.87 3.86 11.02
N SER A 24 15.27 2.78 10.33
CA SER A 24 16.09 1.66 10.83
C SER A 24 15.42 0.74 11.85
N TRP A 25 14.10 0.80 12.04
CA TRP A 25 13.38 -0.17 12.85
C TRP A 25 12.49 -1.06 11.98
N SER A 26 12.29 -2.29 12.43
CA SER A 26 11.36 -3.24 11.82
C SER A 26 10.46 -3.82 12.88
N ARG A 27 9.23 -4.17 12.50
CA ARG A 27 8.35 -5.01 13.30
C ARG A 27 8.09 -6.27 12.51
N LEU A 28 8.43 -7.41 13.08
CA LEU A 28 8.30 -8.71 12.44
C LEU A 28 6.94 -9.31 12.76
N GLU A 29 6.50 -10.25 11.91
CA GLU A 29 5.33 -11.12 12.16
C GLU A 29 4.04 -10.35 12.51
N ASN A 30 3.70 -9.33 11.73
CA ASN A 30 2.46 -8.57 11.96
C ASN A 30 1.27 -9.33 11.37
N HIS A 31 0.21 -9.51 12.16
CA HIS A 31 -1.03 -10.12 11.69
C HIS A 31 -1.94 -9.06 11.06
N TRP A 32 -2.11 -9.14 9.74
CA TRP A 32 -2.96 -8.25 8.98
C TRP A 32 -4.24 -8.94 8.55
N LYS A 33 -5.33 -8.17 8.43
CA LYS A 33 -6.54 -8.62 7.75
C LYS A 33 -7.11 -7.54 6.85
N GLY A 34 -7.48 -7.94 5.64
CA GLY A 34 -7.92 -7.04 4.59
C GLY A 34 -8.23 -7.72 3.28
N VAL A 35 -8.13 -6.96 2.20
CA VAL A 35 -8.37 -7.40 0.82
C VAL A 35 -7.04 -7.35 0.07
N ARG A 36 -6.75 -8.34 -0.79
CA ARG A 36 -5.57 -8.28 -1.65
C ARG A 36 -5.73 -7.12 -2.62
N PHE A 37 -4.65 -6.37 -2.88
CA PHE A 37 -4.69 -5.31 -3.88
C PHE A 37 -5.11 -5.86 -5.26
N MET A 38 -4.61 -7.04 -5.62
CA MET A 38 -4.96 -7.72 -6.87
C MET A 38 -6.48 -7.94 -7.01
N ASP A 39 -7.19 -8.26 -5.93
CA ASP A 39 -8.64 -8.49 -6.01
C ASP A 39 -9.36 -7.18 -6.33
N ILE A 40 -8.94 -6.06 -5.76
CA ILE A 40 -9.48 -4.73 -6.07
C ILE A 40 -9.15 -4.34 -7.51
N ALA A 41 -7.90 -4.52 -7.92
CA ALA A 41 -7.43 -4.25 -9.27
C ALA A 41 -8.22 -5.03 -10.32
N ASN A 42 -8.57 -6.29 -10.05
CA ASN A 42 -9.37 -7.14 -10.94
C ASN A 42 -10.83 -6.69 -11.07
N HIS A 43 -11.35 -5.90 -10.12
CA HIS A 43 -12.66 -5.25 -10.26
C HIS A 43 -12.58 -3.96 -11.09
N CYS A 44 -11.38 -3.48 -11.40
CA CYS A 44 -11.15 -2.33 -12.25
C CYS A 44 -10.85 -2.80 -13.69
N GLU A 45 -11.45 -2.14 -14.68
CA GLU A 45 -11.06 -2.32 -16.09
C GLU A 45 -9.73 -1.60 -16.36
N ILE A 46 -8.63 -2.15 -15.85
CA ILE A 46 -7.30 -1.55 -15.97
C ILE A 46 -6.85 -1.58 -17.43
N LEU A 47 -6.48 -0.42 -17.96
CA LEU A 47 -5.96 -0.31 -19.32
C LEU A 47 -4.64 -1.10 -19.46
N PRO A 48 -4.40 -1.80 -20.58
CA PRO A 48 -3.15 -2.53 -20.80
C PRO A 48 -1.88 -1.67 -20.76
N THR A 49 -2.03 -0.36 -20.97
CA THR A 49 -0.96 0.63 -20.90
C THR A 49 -0.56 1.00 -19.47
N ALA A 50 -1.38 0.70 -18.46
CA ALA A 50 -1.05 1.00 -17.07
C ALA A 50 0.19 0.21 -16.62
N LYS A 51 1.13 0.93 -16.00
CA LYS A 51 2.41 0.41 -15.48
C LYS A 51 2.67 0.82 -14.04
N PHE A 52 1.92 1.78 -13.50
CA PHE A 52 2.11 2.32 -12.16
C PHE A 52 0.78 2.47 -11.45
N VAL A 53 0.83 2.45 -10.13
CA VAL A 53 -0.28 2.85 -9.27
C VAL A 53 0.15 4.08 -8.47
N TYR A 54 -0.73 5.09 -8.46
CA TYR A 54 -0.56 6.29 -7.68
C TYR A 54 -1.66 6.36 -6.63
N ILE A 55 -1.27 6.51 -5.37
CA ILE A 55 -2.19 6.42 -4.24
C ILE A 55 -2.22 7.78 -3.56
N LYS A 56 -3.43 8.30 -3.36
CA LYS A 56 -3.68 9.52 -2.58
C LYS A 56 -4.40 9.16 -1.30
N ALA A 57 -3.86 9.64 -0.19
CA ALA A 57 -4.55 9.59 1.09
C ALA A 57 -5.60 10.71 1.18
N TYR A 58 -6.43 10.64 2.21
CA TYR A 58 -7.36 11.73 2.56
C TYR A 58 -6.66 13.01 3.06
N ASP A 59 -5.42 12.89 3.54
CA ASP A 59 -4.58 14.03 3.87
C ASP A 59 -3.73 14.47 2.66
N ALA A 60 -2.63 15.19 2.89
CA ALA A 60 -1.75 15.62 1.81
C ALA A 60 -0.77 14.53 1.34
N TYR A 61 -0.90 13.29 1.84
CA TYR A 61 0.02 12.21 1.53
C TYR A 61 -0.28 11.56 0.17
N SER A 62 0.80 11.19 -0.52
CA SER A 62 0.74 10.40 -1.74
C SER A 62 1.93 9.46 -1.82
N THR A 63 1.76 8.36 -2.54
CA THR A 63 2.82 7.38 -2.81
C THR A 63 2.59 6.73 -4.17
N ASN A 64 3.62 6.12 -4.71
CA ASN A 64 3.63 5.51 -6.03
C ASN A 64 4.37 4.16 -6.01
N LEU A 65 3.93 3.24 -6.86
CA LEU A 65 4.51 1.91 -7.01
C LEU A 65 4.42 1.48 -8.48
N PRO A 66 5.39 0.71 -9.00
CA PRO A 66 5.16 -0.11 -10.18
C PRO A 66 3.92 -1.00 -9.99
N LEU A 67 3.10 -1.13 -11.02
CA LEU A 67 1.89 -1.96 -10.97
C LEU A 67 2.25 -3.43 -10.70
N GLU A 68 3.39 -3.90 -11.22
CA GLU A 68 3.88 -5.26 -10.95
C GLU A 68 4.17 -5.51 -9.47
N ASP A 69 4.71 -4.52 -8.75
CA ASP A 69 4.95 -4.61 -7.31
C ASP A 69 3.64 -4.54 -6.54
N ALA A 70 2.73 -3.64 -6.92
CA ALA A 70 1.42 -3.54 -6.27
C ALA A 70 0.57 -4.81 -6.46
N MET A 71 0.76 -5.52 -7.56
CA MET A 71 0.07 -6.78 -7.86
C MET A 71 0.71 -8.01 -7.19
N LYS A 72 1.75 -7.85 -6.37
CA LYS A 72 2.31 -8.97 -5.60
C LYS A 72 1.27 -9.53 -4.62
N SER A 73 1.33 -10.84 -4.40
CA SER A 73 0.30 -11.57 -3.63
C SER A 73 0.21 -11.14 -2.16
N ASP A 74 1.27 -10.57 -1.62
CA ASP A 74 1.44 -10.09 -0.24
C ASP A 74 1.12 -8.60 -0.07
N VAL A 75 0.63 -7.93 -1.12
CA VAL A 75 0.18 -6.53 -1.03
C VAL A 75 -1.31 -6.47 -0.70
N LEU A 76 -1.63 -5.84 0.43
CA LEU A 76 -2.99 -5.79 0.97
C LEU A 76 -3.46 -4.35 1.23
N LEU A 77 -4.75 -4.12 1.04
CA LEU A 77 -5.49 -3.04 1.69
C LEU A 77 -6.12 -3.58 2.97
N VAL A 78 -5.59 -3.17 4.12
CA VAL A 78 -5.92 -3.74 5.43
C VAL A 78 -6.80 -2.80 6.24
N HIS A 79 -7.72 -3.40 7.00
CA HIS A 79 -8.62 -2.69 7.93
C HIS A 79 -8.48 -3.18 9.38
N GLN A 80 -7.72 -4.26 9.58
CA GLN A 80 -7.41 -4.84 10.89
C GLN A 80 -5.92 -5.18 11.01
N TRP A 81 -5.43 -5.06 12.24
CA TRP A 81 -4.07 -5.38 12.65
C TRP A 81 -4.08 -5.97 14.06
N GLU A 82 -3.38 -7.10 14.27
CA GLU A 82 -3.34 -7.84 15.54
C GLU A 82 -4.73 -8.16 16.10
N GLY A 83 -5.65 -8.56 15.21
CA GLY A 83 -7.02 -8.94 15.59
C GLY A 83 -7.93 -7.77 15.98
N ALA A 84 -7.48 -6.52 15.84
CA ALA A 84 -8.27 -5.33 16.14
C ALA A 84 -8.40 -4.40 14.92
N PRO A 85 -9.48 -3.61 14.80
CA PRO A 85 -9.58 -2.56 13.80
C PRO A 85 -8.40 -1.58 13.89
N LEU A 86 -7.96 -1.05 12.75
CA LEU A 86 -6.93 -0.02 12.72
C LEU A 86 -7.39 1.22 13.49
N THR A 87 -6.53 1.72 14.39
CA THR A 87 -6.71 3.05 14.96
C THR A 87 -6.49 4.11 13.88
N THR A 88 -6.99 5.33 14.11
CA THR A 88 -6.75 6.46 13.21
C THR A 88 -5.25 6.67 12.98
N ASP A 89 -4.43 6.63 14.03
CA ASP A 89 -2.97 6.81 13.92
C ASP A 89 -2.29 5.71 13.10
N HIS A 90 -2.88 4.50 13.05
CA HIS A 90 -2.41 3.40 12.22
C HIS A 90 -3.03 3.37 10.83
N GLY A 91 -3.73 4.44 10.42
CA GLY A 91 -4.27 4.59 9.08
C GLY A 91 -5.68 4.05 8.91
N GLY A 92 -6.42 3.81 9.99
CA GLY A 92 -7.82 3.41 9.92
C GLY A 92 -8.68 4.46 9.19
N PRO A 93 -9.71 4.04 8.42
CA PRO A 93 -10.26 2.69 8.38
C PRO A 93 -9.49 1.74 7.44
N VAL A 94 -8.66 2.26 6.53
CA VAL A 94 -7.93 1.44 5.54
C VAL A 94 -6.57 2.02 5.22
N ARG A 95 -5.56 1.14 5.22
CA ARG A 95 -4.20 1.44 4.76
C ARG A 95 -3.69 0.36 3.83
N MET A 96 -2.64 0.66 3.08
CA MET A 96 -1.91 -0.33 2.29
C MET A 96 -0.71 -0.85 3.07
N ILE A 97 -0.44 -2.14 2.89
CA ILE A 97 0.76 -2.84 3.34
C ILE A 97 1.46 -3.41 2.10
N THR A 98 2.76 -3.12 1.99
CA THR A 98 3.66 -3.56 0.92
C THR A 98 4.88 -4.22 1.57
N PRO A 99 4.82 -5.50 1.98
CA PRO A 99 5.84 -6.12 2.82
C PRO A 99 7.26 -6.07 2.26
N GLN A 100 7.37 -6.13 0.94
CA GLN A 100 8.66 -6.13 0.26
C GLN A 100 9.31 -4.74 0.11
N LEU A 101 8.62 -3.69 0.52
CA LEU A 101 9.05 -2.31 0.36
C LEU A 101 9.10 -1.61 1.71
N TYR A 102 9.89 -0.56 1.81
CA TYR A 102 9.86 0.28 3.00
C TYR A 102 8.48 0.91 3.20
N ALA A 103 8.13 1.05 4.48
CA ALA A 103 6.82 1.43 4.98
C ALA A 103 6.20 2.70 4.39
N TRP A 104 6.99 3.63 3.85
CA TRP A 104 6.44 4.84 3.24
C TRP A 104 5.66 4.51 1.96
N LYS A 105 5.99 3.42 1.28
CA LYS A 105 5.23 2.99 0.09
C LYS A 105 3.79 2.54 0.42
N GLY A 106 3.52 2.13 1.66
CA GLY A 106 2.18 1.76 2.14
C GLY A 106 1.41 2.94 2.72
N SER A 107 0.56 3.58 1.91
CA SER A 107 -0.25 4.73 2.35
C SER A 107 -1.21 4.39 3.48
N LYS A 108 -1.32 5.31 4.44
CA LYS A 108 -2.44 5.36 5.41
C LYS A 108 -3.63 6.08 4.78
N TRP A 109 -4.83 5.91 5.37
CA TRP A 109 -6.03 6.68 5.04
C TRP A 109 -6.31 6.77 3.53
N ILE A 110 -6.31 5.63 2.84
CA ILE A 110 -6.41 5.61 1.38
C ILE A 110 -7.74 6.22 0.94
N GLY A 111 -7.67 7.22 0.06
CA GLY A 111 -8.82 7.87 -0.55
C GLY A 111 -8.98 7.50 -2.02
N GLU A 112 -7.88 7.52 -2.79
CA GLU A 112 -7.89 7.26 -4.22
C GLU A 112 -6.70 6.38 -4.64
N ILE A 113 -6.95 5.47 -5.58
CA ILE A 113 -5.93 4.65 -6.24
C ILE A 113 -6.12 4.85 -7.74
N GLU A 114 -5.09 5.34 -8.40
CA GLU A 114 -5.08 5.61 -9.84
C GLU A 114 -4.12 4.65 -10.55
N PHE A 115 -4.57 4.06 -11.64
CA PHE A 115 -3.72 3.28 -12.55
C PHE A 115 -3.20 4.20 -13.66
N ARG A 116 -1.88 4.26 -13.84
CA ARG A 116 -1.22 5.21 -14.75
C ARG A 116 -0.19 4.51 -15.64
N ASP A 117 0.03 5.06 -16.82
CA ASP A 117 1.03 4.60 -17.80
C ASP A 117 2.41 5.24 -17.61
N TYR A 118 2.51 6.28 -16.77
CA TYR A 118 3.75 6.92 -16.35
C TYR A 118 3.90 6.89 -14.83
N ASP A 119 5.14 6.97 -14.37
CA ASP A 119 5.46 7.10 -12.96
C ASP A 119 5.34 8.55 -12.49
N GLU A 120 4.69 8.77 -11.35
CA GLU A 120 4.67 10.06 -10.67
C GLU A 120 5.17 9.90 -9.24
N MET A 121 6.18 10.69 -8.87
CA MET A 121 6.74 10.70 -7.51
C MET A 121 5.69 11.06 -6.45
N GLY A 122 5.64 10.26 -5.39
CA GLY A 122 4.88 10.51 -4.18
C GLY A 122 5.49 11.56 -3.26
N TYR A 123 5.00 11.61 -2.03
CA TYR A 123 5.39 12.59 -1.02
C TYR A 123 6.87 12.48 -0.64
N TRP A 124 7.38 11.27 -0.40
CA TRP A 124 8.75 11.06 0.07
C TRP A 124 9.76 11.06 -1.07
N GLU A 125 9.39 10.56 -2.24
CA GLU A 125 10.23 10.55 -3.44
C GLU A 125 10.56 11.98 -3.87
N LYS A 126 9.56 12.89 -3.83
CA LYS A 126 9.75 14.34 -4.03
C LYS A 126 10.69 14.98 -2.99
N ARG A 127 11.05 14.27 -1.91
CA ARG A 127 11.91 14.71 -0.81
C ARG A 127 13.22 13.93 -0.71
N GLY A 128 13.62 13.24 -1.79
CA GLY A 128 14.91 12.55 -1.89
C GLY A 128 14.93 11.12 -1.34
N TYR A 129 13.76 10.54 -1.08
CA TYR A 129 13.67 9.11 -0.76
C TYR A 129 13.67 8.29 -2.05
N SER A 130 14.18 7.06 -1.93
CA SER A 130 14.27 6.17 -3.08
C SER A 130 12.90 5.86 -3.67
N ASN A 131 12.85 5.75 -4.99
CA ASN A 131 11.62 5.38 -5.66
C ASN A 131 11.33 3.87 -5.58
N THR A 132 12.37 3.05 -5.54
CA THR A 132 12.28 1.58 -5.45
C THR A 132 12.07 1.09 -4.03
N ALA A 133 12.63 1.78 -3.02
CA ALA A 133 12.32 1.57 -1.61
C ALA A 133 12.61 0.15 -1.06
N GLU A 134 13.64 -0.52 -1.56
CA GLU A 134 13.93 -1.92 -1.22
C GLU A 134 14.68 -2.07 0.13
N PRO A 135 14.08 -2.69 1.15
CA PRO A 135 14.70 -2.79 2.48
C PRO A 135 15.98 -3.60 2.52
N TRP A 136 16.06 -4.69 1.73
CA TRP A 136 17.22 -5.59 1.70
C TRP A 136 18.41 -5.01 0.96
N LEU A 137 18.20 -4.05 0.05
CA LEU A 137 19.28 -3.31 -0.60
C LEU A 137 19.66 -2.03 0.17
N ASN A 138 19.00 -1.76 1.31
CA ASN A 138 19.15 -0.53 2.08
C ASN A 138 18.91 0.73 1.23
N ASP A 139 17.96 0.62 0.29
CA ASP A 139 17.69 1.60 -0.74
C ASP A 139 16.73 2.68 -0.22
N ARG A 140 17.29 3.63 0.53
CA ARG A 140 16.52 4.64 1.28
C ARG A 140 16.38 5.98 0.58
N TYR A 141 17.40 6.37 -0.20
CA TYR A 141 17.54 7.73 -0.71
C TYR A 141 17.94 7.73 -2.19
N SER A 142 17.58 8.79 -2.92
CA SER A 142 17.94 9.05 -4.32
C SER A 142 18.95 10.17 -4.46
#